data_AF-N8XBW1-F1
#
_entry.id   AF-N8XBW1-F1
#
_cell.length_a   1.000
_cell.length_b   1.000
_cell.length_c   1.000
_cell.angle_alpha   90.00
_cell.angle_beta   90.00
_cell.angle_gamma   90.00
#
_symmetry.space_group_name_H-M   'P 1'
#
loop_
_entity.id
_entity.type
_entity.pdbx_description
1 polymer ?
#
loop_
_entity_poly.entity_id
_entity_poly.type
_entity_poly.pdbx_seq_one_letter_code
_entity_poly.pdbx_strand_id
1 'polypeptide(L)'
;MKKLSLIFISFAISLSAYAKTQNYILVDGGGVDDLSLMLKNVQGKTIHAYCDQKCGKWFDPDEEIDGQTLKKQYIEKKVQADIKLEKNAGRVAGPSDDESFYFIKHIKLLK
;
A
#
# COMPACT_ATOMS: atom_id res chain seq x y z
N MET A 1 -5.18 -22.90 -58.56
CA MET A 1 -5.73 -22.72 -57.19
C MET A 1 -4.68 -22.03 -56.32
N LYS A 2 -4.75 -20.71 -56.14
CA LYS A 2 -3.76 -19.96 -55.34
C LYS A 2 -4.26 -19.93 -53.89
N LYS A 3 -3.53 -20.61 -53.00
CA LYS A 3 -3.84 -20.68 -51.57
C LYS A 3 -3.58 -19.31 -50.93
N LEU A 4 -4.64 -18.70 -50.41
CA LEU A 4 -4.58 -17.46 -49.65
C LEU A 4 -4.21 -17.82 -48.20
N SER A 5 -2.95 -17.67 -47.81
CA SER A 5 -2.55 -17.82 -46.40
C SER A 5 -2.91 -16.56 -45.64
N LEU A 6 -3.99 -16.63 -44.85
CA LEU A 6 -4.34 -15.64 -43.84
C LEU A 6 -3.37 -15.78 -42.65
N ILE A 7 -2.46 -14.81 -42.51
CA ILE A 7 -1.61 -14.66 -41.33
C ILE A 7 -2.43 -13.95 -40.24
N PHE A 8 -2.87 -14.70 -39.24
CA PHE A 8 -3.44 -14.14 -38.01
C PHE A 8 -2.31 -13.56 -37.16
N ILE A 9 -2.20 -12.23 -37.10
CA ILE A 9 -1.29 -11.53 -36.18
C ILE A 9 -2.02 -11.41 -34.84
N SER A 10 -1.66 -12.27 -33.88
CA SER A 10 -2.13 -12.17 -32.49
C SER A 10 -1.38 -11.04 -31.79
N PHE A 11 -2.00 -9.85 -31.69
CA PHE A 11 -1.52 -8.79 -30.80
C PHE A 11 -1.82 -9.18 -29.34
N ALA A 12 -0.84 -9.77 -28.67
CA ALA A 12 -0.88 -9.94 -27.22
C ALA A 12 -0.63 -8.58 -26.58
N ILE A 13 -1.71 -7.83 -26.30
CA ILE A 13 -1.64 -6.60 -25.51
C ILE A 13 -1.41 -7.03 -24.06
N SER A 14 -0.16 -7.02 -23.62
CA SER A 14 0.18 -7.17 -22.21
C SER A 14 -0.35 -5.95 -21.46
N LEU A 15 -1.53 -6.07 -20.85
CA LEU A 15 -2.01 -5.13 -19.84
C LEU A 15 -1.13 -5.28 -18.60
N SER A 16 0.06 -4.67 -18.62
CA SER A 16 0.79 -4.38 -17.40
C SER A 16 -0.10 -3.45 -16.58
N ALA A 17 -0.80 -4.00 -15.59
CA ALA A 17 -1.51 -3.24 -14.57
C ALA A 17 -0.48 -2.42 -13.81
N TYR A 18 -0.19 -1.22 -14.32
CA TYR A 18 0.66 -0.26 -13.63
C TYR A 18 -0.03 0.05 -12.30
N ALA A 19 0.62 -0.32 -11.20
CA ALA A 19 0.07 -0.10 -9.89
C ALA A 19 -0.14 1.41 -9.71
N LYS A 20 -1.41 1.84 -9.64
CA LYS A 20 -1.77 3.24 -9.74
C LYS A 20 -1.53 3.90 -8.38
N THR A 21 -0.42 4.63 -8.27
CA THR A 21 -0.17 5.51 -7.13
C THR A 21 -1.29 6.54 -7.02
N GLN A 22 -1.86 6.70 -5.83
CA GLN A 22 -2.96 7.60 -5.53
C GLN A 22 -2.58 8.59 -4.43
N ASN A 23 -3.30 9.71 -4.35
CA ASN A 23 -3.12 10.70 -3.30
C ASN A 23 -3.95 10.35 -2.08
N TYR A 24 -3.34 10.45 -0.90
CA TYR A 24 -3.98 10.25 0.39
C TYR A 24 -3.59 11.34 1.37
N ILE A 25 -4.33 11.43 2.48
CA ILE A 25 -3.98 12.20 3.67
C ILE A 25 -3.59 11.20 4.75
N LEU A 26 -2.44 11.40 5.40
CA LEU A 26 -2.05 10.67 6.60
C LEU A 26 -2.94 11.10 7.77
N VAL A 27 -3.66 10.15 8.34
CA VAL A 27 -4.57 10.40 9.47
C VAL A 27 -3.90 10.00 10.77
N ASP A 28 -3.30 8.81 10.76
CA ASP A 28 -2.68 8.20 11.93
C ASP A 28 -1.72 7.08 11.48
N GLY A 29 -1.02 6.46 12.43
CA GLY A 29 -0.24 5.26 12.19
C GLY A 29 0.55 4.82 13.41
N GLY A 30 0.99 3.57 13.36
CA GLY A 30 1.76 2.97 14.44
C GLY A 30 1.69 1.45 14.39
N GLY A 31 2.19 0.84 15.44
CA GLY A 31 2.18 -0.60 15.65
C GLY A 31 3.17 -1.04 16.72
N VAL A 32 2.95 -2.25 17.24
CA VAL A 32 3.86 -2.95 18.15
C VAL A 32 4.76 -3.86 17.32
N ASP A 33 4.21 -4.95 16.79
CA ASP A 33 4.94 -5.88 15.93
C ASP A 33 5.10 -5.34 14.50
N ASP A 34 4.01 -4.78 13.95
CA ASP A 34 3.95 -4.35 12.55
C ASP A 34 3.45 -2.92 12.42
N LEU A 35 4.26 -2.09 11.77
CA LEU A 35 3.90 -0.70 11.50
C LEU A 35 2.83 -0.62 10.41
N SER A 36 1.89 0.31 10.61
CA SER A 36 0.81 0.59 9.67
C SER A 36 0.48 2.08 9.63
N LEU A 37 -0.22 2.49 8.57
CA LEU A 37 -0.73 3.85 8.40
C LEU A 37 -2.24 3.82 8.17
N MET A 38 -2.94 4.81 8.74
CA MET A 38 -4.31 5.15 8.40
C MET A 38 -4.30 6.28 7.35
N LEU A 39 -4.82 5.99 6.17
CA LEU A 39 -4.75 6.84 5.00
C LEU A 39 -6.16 7.18 4.51
N LYS A 40 -6.51 8.47 4.47
CA LYS A 40 -7.80 8.94 3.93
C LYS A 40 -7.66 9.23 2.44
N ASN A 41 -8.45 8.55 1.63
CA ASN A 41 -8.48 8.74 0.18
C ASN A 41 -9.29 9.99 -0.21
N VAL A 42 -9.28 10.34 -1.51
CA VAL A 42 -10.02 11.49 -2.04
C VAL A 42 -11.55 11.40 -1.92
N GLN A 43 -12.09 10.21 -1.68
CA GLN A 43 -13.52 9.96 -1.42
C GLN A 43 -13.85 10.04 0.07
N GLY A 44 -12.86 10.33 0.92
CA GLY A 44 -13.02 10.41 2.37
C GLY A 44 -12.99 9.06 3.09
N LYS A 45 -12.79 7.94 2.38
CA LYS A 45 -12.64 6.61 2.99
C LYS A 45 -11.25 6.47 3.60
N THR A 46 -11.20 6.03 4.86
CA THR A 46 -9.96 5.67 5.54
C THR A 46 -9.58 4.23 5.22
N ILE A 47 -8.31 4.02 4.92
CA ILE A 47 -7.69 2.71 4.64
C ILE A 47 -6.60 2.50 5.68
N HIS A 48 -6.66 1.38 6.39
CA HIS A 48 -5.55 0.91 7.22
C HIS A 48 -4.65 0.03 6.36
N ALA A 49 -3.37 0.38 6.24
CA ALA A 49 -2.42 -0.33 5.39
C ALA A 49 -1.09 -0.56 6.10
N TYR A 50 -0.62 -1.80 6.09
CA TYR A 50 0.64 -2.20 6.69
C TYR A 50 1.82 -1.71 5.86
N CYS A 51 2.88 -1.32 6.56
CA CYS A 51 4.08 -0.76 5.96
C CYS A 51 4.90 -1.81 5.23
N ASP A 52 4.98 -3.06 5.74
CA ASP A 52 5.83 -4.12 5.17
C ASP A 52 7.24 -3.59 4.84
N GLN A 53 7.81 -2.84 5.80
CA GLN A 53 9.10 -2.14 5.71
C GLN A 53 9.22 -1.08 4.58
N LYS A 54 8.12 -0.69 3.91
CA LYS A 54 8.09 0.32 2.83
C LYS A 54 7.80 1.75 3.30
N CYS A 55 7.45 1.94 4.57
CA CYS A 55 7.26 3.27 5.14
C CYS A 55 8.60 3.94 5.46
N GLY A 56 8.61 5.28 5.49
CA GLY A 56 9.77 6.05 5.92
C GLY A 56 9.96 6.02 7.45
N LYS A 57 10.99 6.74 7.94
CA LYS A 57 11.25 6.97 9.37
C LYS A 57 10.24 7.95 9.98
N TRP A 58 8.96 7.59 9.92
CA TRP A 58 7.82 8.45 10.22
C TRP A 58 7.22 8.24 11.60
N PHE A 59 7.78 7.32 12.38
CA PHE A 59 7.28 6.94 13.68
C PHE A 59 8.29 7.34 14.77
N ASP A 60 7.78 7.59 15.97
CA ASP A 60 8.53 7.70 17.21
C ASP A 60 8.15 6.54 18.14
N PRO A 61 9.03 6.11 19.07
CA PRO A 61 8.67 5.17 20.12
C PRO A 61 7.49 5.67 20.94
N ASP A 62 6.64 4.74 21.36
CA ASP A 62 5.47 4.99 22.19
C ASP A 62 5.45 3.99 23.35
N GLU A 63 5.79 4.48 24.55
CA GLU A 63 5.90 3.67 25.76
C GLU A 63 4.54 3.17 26.28
N GLU A 64 3.44 3.85 25.94
CA GLU A 64 2.10 3.46 26.40
C GLU A 64 1.65 2.15 25.77
N ILE A 65 2.04 1.93 24.51
CA ILE A 65 1.69 0.74 23.73
C ILE A 65 2.88 -0.22 23.55
N ASP A 66 4.03 0.07 24.17
CA ASP A 66 5.30 -0.65 23.96
C ASP A 66 5.63 -0.81 22.46
N GLY A 67 5.47 0.27 21.70
CA GLY A 67 5.47 0.24 20.25
C GLY A 67 5.93 1.55 19.64
N GLN A 68 5.31 1.91 18.52
CA GLN A 68 5.63 3.10 17.75
C GLN A 68 4.37 3.80 17.25
N THR A 69 4.39 5.13 17.25
CA THR A 69 3.28 5.98 16.80
C THR A 69 3.76 7.00 15.78
N LEU A 70 2.91 7.35 14.83
CA LEU A 70 3.21 8.31 13.76
C LEU A 70 3.59 9.68 14.37
N LYS A 71 4.70 10.26 13.91
CA LYS A 71 5.12 11.60 14.35
C LYS A 71 4.03 12.61 14.02
N LYS A 72 3.64 13.43 15.00
CA LYS A 72 2.59 14.45 14.86
C LYS A 72 2.77 15.36 13.63
N GLN A 73 4.00 15.66 13.24
CA GLN A 73 4.30 16.48 12.05
C GLN A 73 3.85 15.88 10.71
N TYR A 74 3.58 14.57 10.66
CA TYR A 74 3.10 13.88 9.47
C TYR A 74 1.59 13.72 9.42
N ILE A 75 0.89 13.96 10.53
CA ILE A 75 -0.58 13.98 10.56
C ILE A 75 -1.07 15.10 9.63
N GLU A 76 -2.14 14.81 8.89
CA GLU A 76 -2.74 15.65 7.84
C GLU A 76 -1.84 15.94 6.62
N LYS A 77 -0.61 15.38 6.56
CA LYS A 77 0.24 15.53 5.37
C LYS A 77 -0.29 14.70 4.21
N LYS A 78 -0.15 15.26 3.02
CA LYS A 78 -0.49 14.58 1.77
C LYS A 78 0.63 13.63 1.38
N VAL A 79 0.26 12.44 0.93
CA VAL A 79 1.18 11.42 0.41
C VAL A 79 0.71 10.93 -0.95
N GLN A 80 1.67 10.48 -1.76
CA GLN A 80 1.38 9.60 -2.88
C GLN A 80 1.70 8.17 -2.44
N ALA A 81 0.74 7.25 -2.52
CA ALA A 81 0.93 5.86 -2.14
C ALA A 81 0.39 4.89 -3.20
N ASP A 82 1.09 3.76 -3.37
CA ASP A 82 0.57 2.56 -4.01
C ASP A 82 0.24 1.54 -2.91
N ILE A 83 -1.01 1.07 -2.89
CA ILE A 83 -1.55 0.18 -1.87
C ILE A 83 -2.24 -0.98 -2.57
N LYS A 84 -1.96 -2.22 -2.13
CA LYS A 84 -2.56 -3.44 -2.66
C LYS A 84 -3.15 -4.30 -1.56
N LEU A 85 -4.32 -4.88 -1.83
CA LEU A 85 -4.89 -5.94 -1.00
C LEU A 85 -4.22 -7.26 -1.37
N GLU A 86 -3.55 -7.90 -0.41
CA GLU A 86 -2.82 -9.15 -0.62
C GLU A 86 -2.92 -10.06 0.60
N LYS A 87 -2.69 -11.37 0.39
CA LYS A 87 -2.64 -12.37 1.46
C LYS A 87 -1.50 -12.10 2.42
N ASN A 88 -1.69 -12.23 3.73
CA ASN A 88 -0.71 -11.94 4.76
C ASN A 88 0.64 -12.59 4.48
N ALA A 89 0.66 -13.91 4.21
CA ALA A 89 1.86 -14.68 3.91
C ALA A 89 3.01 -14.39 4.90
N GLY A 90 2.70 -14.42 6.20
CA GLY A 90 3.64 -14.20 7.30
C GLY A 90 4.14 -12.77 7.49
N ARG A 91 3.51 -11.76 6.89
CA ARG A 91 3.96 -10.35 6.98
C ARG A 91 3.45 -9.58 8.18
N VAL A 92 2.29 -9.96 8.71
CA VAL A 92 1.65 -9.40 9.90
C VAL A 92 1.60 -10.48 10.96
N ALA A 93 2.12 -10.18 12.15
CA ALA A 93 2.15 -11.06 13.29
C ALA A 93 0.74 -11.32 13.85
N GLY A 94 0.39 -12.60 14.05
CA GLY A 94 -0.89 -13.04 14.62
C GLY A 94 -1.86 -13.67 13.62
N PRO A 95 -2.29 -12.94 12.56
CA PRO A 95 -3.18 -13.45 11.52
C PRO A 95 -2.66 -14.67 10.74
N SER A 96 -3.58 -15.41 10.10
CA SER A 96 -3.22 -16.51 9.19
C SER A 96 -2.61 -16.01 7.88
N ASP A 97 -1.90 -16.89 7.18
CA ASP A 97 -1.24 -16.55 5.91
C ASP A 97 -2.20 -16.21 4.78
N ASP A 98 -3.43 -16.73 4.83
CA ASP A 98 -4.45 -16.55 3.79
C ASP A 98 -5.36 -15.34 4.03
N GLU A 99 -5.33 -14.75 5.22
CA GLU A 99 -6.02 -13.49 5.51
C GLU A 99 -5.49 -12.36 4.63
N SER A 100 -6.35 -11.44 4.18
CA SER A 100 -5.96 -10.39 3.24
C SER A 100 -5.94 -9.02 3.90
N PHE A 101 -4.82 -8.30 3.74
CA PHE A 101 -4.63 -6.96 4.26
C PHE A 101 -4.20 -6.00 3.16
N TYR A 102 -4.40 -4.70 3.39
CA TYR A 102 -3.79 -3.68 2.54
C TYR A 102 -2.33 -3.51 2.92
N PHE A 103 -1.45 -3.56 1.93
CA PHE A 103 -0.02 -3.35 2.07
C PHE A 103 0.44 -2.17 1.22
N ILE A 104 1.26 -1.32 1.82
CA ILE A 104 1.93 -0.22 1.13
C ILE A 104 3.05 -0.81 0.28
N LYS A 105 3.01 -0.57 -1.02
CA LYS A 105 4.05 -0.97 -1.97
C LYS A 105 5.07 0.13 -2.21
N HIS A 106 4.58 1.38 -2.22
CA HIS A 106 5.39 2.57 -2.31
C HIS A 106 4.65 3.72 -1.63
N ILE A 107 5.37 4.60 -0.95
CA ILE A 107 4.79 5.80 -0.37
C ILE A 107 5.80 6.93 -0.30
N LYS A 108 5.36 8.15 -0.55
CA LYS A 108 6.18 9.37 -0.37
C LYS A 108 5.32 10.54 0.09
N LEU A 109 5.91 11.39 0.92
CA LEU A 109 5.34 12.69 1.27
C LEU A 109 5.33 13.61 0.04
N LEU A 110 4.23 14.34 -0.11
CA LEU A 110 4.12 15.42 -1.07
C LEU A 110 4.55 16.72 -0.39
N LYS A 111 5.28 17.57 -1.12
CA LYS A 111 5.68 18.90 -0.67
C LYS A 111 4.50 19.86 -0.72
#